data_AF-A0A401QMQ2-F1
#
_entry.id   AF-A0A401QMQ2-F1
#
_cell.length_a   1.000
_cell.length_b   1.000
_cell.length_c   1.000
_cell.angle_alpha   90.00
_cell.angle_beta   90.00
_cell.angle_gamma   90.00
#
_symmetry.space_group_name_H-M   'P 1'
#
loop_
_entity.id
_entity.type
_entity.pdbx_description
1 polymer ?
#
loop_
_entity_poly.entity_id
_entity_poly.type
_entity_poly.pdbx_seq_one_letter_code
_entity_poly.pdbx_strand_id
1 'polypeptide(L)'
;IYTLTVVPENLIFTYVAHLIHQHKIVHPEANGFCDEENMTLVVTQTLDRYWIPFIGTVQLTPQSAEQHGYILRENGTHSVILIPHDATGAVLEAINNQGLRNRFDIQFRDNKALDVLVNISVSCSFSVTSLLTCFPNGRIVITALKLEALLGVDGKMMLRDKACKPKESTEFKATFEFSADT
;
A
#
# COMPACT_ATOMS: atom_id res chain seq x y z
N ILE A 1 -11.58 -45.74 -0.70
CA ILE A 1 -13.00 -46.14 -0.65
C ILE A 1 -13.20 -46.84 0.68
N TYR A 2 -14.07 -46.31 1.53
CA TYR A 2 -14.41 -46.91 2.82
C TYR A 2 -15.89 -47.27 2.81
N THR A 3 -16.23 -48.48 3.28
CA THR A 3 -17.60 -48.95 3.40
C THR A 3 -17.88 -49.15 4.88
N LEU A 4 -18.88 -48.46 5.41
CA LEU A 4 -19.30 -48.60 6.79
C LEU A 4 -20.58 -49.44 6.81
N THR A 5 -20.55 -50.58 7.51
CA THR A 5 -21.71 -51.47 7.64
C THR A 5 -22.20 -51.40 9.08
N VAL A 6 -23.47 -51.05 9.27
CA VAL A 6 -24.09 -50.91 10.59
C VAL A 6 -24.92 -52.15 10.87
N VAL A 7 -24.65 -52.83 11.99
CA VAL A 7 -25.39 -54.02 12.46
C VAL A 7 -25.63 -53.87 13.97
N PRO A 8 -26.85 -54.09 14.50
CA PRO A 8 -28.06 -54.56 13.83
C PRO A 8 -28.78 -53.49 13.00
N GLU A 9 -29.44 -53.92 11.93
CA GLU A 9 -30.31 -53.07 11.12
C GLU A 9 -31.60 -52.73 11.90
N ASN A 10 -32.21 -51.57 11.62
CA ASN A 10 -33.45 -51.06 12.24
C ASN A 10 -33.39 -50.69 13.74
N LEU A 11 -32.22 -50.36 14.28
CA LEU A 11 -32.08 -49.78 15.61
C LEU A 11 -31.53 -48.34 15.54
N ILE A 12 -32.04 -47.48 16.41
CA ILE A 12 -31.49 -46.13 16.60
C ILE A 12 -30.21 -46.27 17.42
N PHE A 13 -29.11 -45.72 16.91
CA PHE A 13 -27.84 -45.66 17.63
C PHE A 13 -27.28 -44.23 17.58
N THR A 14 -26.52 -43.87 18.62
CA THR A 14 -25.81 -42.60 18.70
C THR A 14 -24.32 -42.90 18.65
N TYR A 15 -23.62 -42.26 17.72
CA TYR A 15 -22.17 -42.38 17.59
C TYR A 15 -21.54 -40.98 17.60
N VAL A 16 -20.46 -40.81 18.35
CA VAL A 16 -19.70 -39.56 18.39
C VAL A 16 -18.75 -39.54 17.20
N ALA A 17 -19.09 -38.77 16.18
CA ALA A 17 -18.21 -38.53 15.05
C ALA A 17 -17.38 -37.26 15.28
N HIS A 18 -16.06 -37.36 15.07
CA HIS A 18 -15.21 -36.18 14.95
C HIS A 18 -15.26 -35.68 13.51
N LEU A 19 -15.96 -34.57 13.29
CA LEU A 19 -15.96 -33.87 12.01
C LEU A 19 -14.65 -33.09 11.91
N ILE A 20 -13.73 -33.56 11.06
CA ILE A 20 -12.53 -32.82 10.70
C ILE A 20 -12.85 -32.00 9.45
N HIS A 21 -13.04 -30.70 9.63
CA HIS A 21 -13.21 -29.79 8.50
C HIS A 21 -11.85 -29.35 7.97
N GLN A 22 -11.38 -30.00 6.89
CA GLN A 22 -10.20 -29.54 6.15
C GLN A 22 -10.61 -28.39 5.21
N HIS A 23 -10.53 -27.16 5.71
CA HIS A 23 -10.54 -26.00 4.82
C HIS A 23 -9.25 -25.98 4.00
N LYS A 24 -9.37 -26.08 2.67
CA LYS A 24 -8.28 -25.69 1.79
C LYS A 24 -8.26 -24.17 1.77
N ILE A 25 -7.34 -23.56 2.52
CA ILE A 25 -7.12 -22.11 2.51
C ILE A 25 -6.67 -21.75 1.08
N VAL A 26 -7.51 -20.99 0.37
CA VAL A 26 -7.21 -20.50 -0.98
C VAL A 26 -6.44 -19.21 -0.81
N HIS A 27 -5.23 -19.11 -1.36
CA HIS A 27 -4.44 -17.89 -1.28
C HIS A 27 -5.16 -16.71 -1.96
N PRO A 28 -5.05 -15.48 -1.44
CA PRO A 28 -5.58 -14.33 -2.11
C PRO A 28 -4.87 -14.13 -3.45
N GLU A 29 -5.65 -13.95 -4.51
CA GLU A 29 -5.14 -13.45 -5.78
C GLU A 29 -5.28 -11.93 -5.76
N ALA A 30 -4.18 -11.23 -6.00
CA ALA A 30 -4.17 -9.78 -5.97
C ALA A 30 -3.36 -9.23 -7.14
N ASN A 31 -3.89 -8.17 -7.75
CA ASN A 31 -3.29 -7.49 -8.89
C ASN A 31 -3.25 -6.00 -8.62
N GLY A 32 -2.09 -5.40 -8.83
CA GLY A 32 -1.87 -3.97 -8.66
C GLY A 32 -1.64 -3.26 -9.98
N PHE A 33 -2.20 -2.07 -10.12
CA PHE A 33 -1.96 -1.16 -11.23
C PHE A 33 -1.99 0.28 -10.75
N CYS A 34 -1.49 1.21 -11.56
CA CYS A 34 -1.31 2.59 -11.15
C CYS A 34 -2.06 3.52 -12.10
N ASP A 35 -2.68 4.56 -11.54
CA ASP A 35 -3.14 5.73 -12.28
C ASP A 35 -2.21 6.93 -12.02
N GLU A 36 -2.66 8.14 -12.31
CA GLU A 36 -1.85 9.36 -12.17
C GLU A 36 -1.53 9.72 -10.71
N GLU A 37 -2.36 9.31 -9.75
CA GLU A 37 -2.26 9.74 -8.35
C GLU A 37 -2.19 8.58 -7.35
N ASN A 38 -2.66 7.39 -7.72
CA ASN A 38 -2.85 6.26 -6.83
C ASN A 38 -2.34 4.94 -7.42
N MET A 39 -1.88 4.06 -6.55
CA MET A 39 -1.81 2.63 -6.81
C MET A 39 -3.12 1.97 -6.39
N THR A 40 -3.74 1.24 -7.31
CA THR A 40 -4.95 0.46 -7.04
C THR A 40 -4.59 -1.02 -6.92
N LEU A 41 -4.91 -1.61 -5.78
CA LEU A 41 -4.80 -3.04 -5.54
C LEU A 41 -6.19 -3.67 -5.57
N VAL A 42 -6.38 -4.64 -6.47
CA VAL A 42 -7.59 -5.45 -6.56
C VAL A 42 -7.29 -6.83 -6.01
N VAL A 43 -8.07 -7.26 -5.03
CA VAL A 43 -7.96 -8.56 -4.38
C VAL A 43 -9.22 -9.36 -4.68
N THR A 44 -9.05 -10.58 -5.21
CA THR A 44 -10.13 -11.52 -5.53
C THR A 44 -10.58 -12.25 -4.26
N GLN A 45 -11.09 -11.48 -3.29
CA GLN A 45 -11.88 -11.88 -2.12
C GLN A 45 -12.05 -10.69 -1.18
N THR A 46 -13.09 -10.72 -0.34
CA THR A 46 -13.25 -9.79 0.78
C THR A 46 -12.08 -9.92 1.75
N LEU A 47 -11.61 -8.80 2.30
CA LEU A 47 -10.60 -8.81 3.34
C LEU A 47 -11.24 -9.35 4.64
N ASP A 48 -10.45 -9.95 5.52
CA ASP A 48 -10.81 -10.39 6.89
C ASP A 48 -11.04 -11.89 7.17
N ARG A 49 -11.16 -12.77 6.16
CA ARG A 49 -11.54 -14.16 6.48
C ARG A 49 -10.40 -15.02 7.00
N TYR A 50 -9.27 -15.06 6.28
CA TYR A 50 -8.15 -15.95 6.60
C TYR A 50 -6.79 -15.27 6.53
N TRP A 51 -6.70 -14.08 5.95
CA TRP A 51 -5.46 -13.33 5.83
C TRP A 51 -5.67 -11.84 6.08
N ILE A 52 -4.59 -11.21 6.50
CA ILE A 52 -4.50 -9.79 6.85
C ILE A 52 -3.55 -9.14 5.85
N PRO A 53 -4.01 -8.15 5.06
CA PRO A 53 -3.14 -7.40 4.17
C PRO A 53 -2.30 -6.36 4.94
N PHE A 54 -1.06 -6.20 4.50
CA PHE A 54 -0.10 -5.21 4.99
C PHE A 54 0.46 -4.43 3.79
N ILE A 55 0.55 -3.11 3.92
CA ILE A 55 1.25 -2.23 2.97
C ILE A 55 2.51 -1.72 3.68
N GLY A 56 3.68 -2.16 3.23
CA GLY A 56 4.93 -1.97 3.96
C GLY A 56 4.82 -2.55 5.37
N THR A 57 4.87 -1.68 6.39
CA THR A 57 4.72 -2.05 7.80
C THR A 57 3.30 -1.85 8.34
N VAL A 58 2.41 -1.24 7.56
CA VAL A 58 1.06 -0.86 7.99
C VAL A 58 0.11 -2.03 7.78
N GLN A 59 -0.47 -2.55 8.86
CA GLN A 59 -1.60 -3.48 8.78
C GLN A 59 -2.82 -2.74 8.24
N LEU A 60 -3.48 -3.26 7.21
CA LEU A 60 -4.71 -2.68 6.70
C LEU A 60 -5.89 -3.10 7.59
N THR A 61 -6.53 -2.10 8.17
CA THR A 61 -7.82 -2.18 8.85
C THR A 61 -8.63 -0.96 8.41
N PRO A 62 -9.97 -0.94 8.57
CA PRO A 62 -10.75 0.26 8.24
C PRO A 62 -10.22 1.53 8.93
N GLN A 63 -9.80 1.40 10.19
CA GLN A 63 -9.25 2.51 10.97
C GLN A 63 -7.87 2.95 10.46
N SER A 64 -6.95 2.01 10.22
CA SER A 64 -5.61 2.37 9.73
C SER A 64 -5.64 2.87 8.29
N ALA A 65 -6.58 2.40 7.46
CA ALA A 65 -6.82 2.92 6.14
C ALA A 65 -7.21 4.40 6.20
N GLU A 66 -8.18 4.75 7.04
CA GLU A 66 -8.59 6.15 7.24
C GLU A 66 -7.43 7.03 7.74
N GLN A 67 -6.65 6.55 8.71
CA GLN A 67 -5.49 7.28 9.25
C GLN A 67 -4.39 7.56 8.21
N HIS A 68 -4.21 6.67 7.24
CA HIS A 68 -3.17 6.79 6.21
C HIS A 68 -3.73 7.26 4.85
N GLY A 69 -5.01 7.65 4.80
CA GLY A 69 -5.65 8.15 3.58
C GLY A 69 -5.93 7.08 2.51
N TYR A 70 -5.90 5.80 2.87
CA TYR A 70 -6.24 4.72 1.96
C TYR A 70 -7.75 4.59 1.81
N ILE A 71 -8.21 4.33 0.60
CA ILE A 71 -9.63 4.10 0.33
C ILE A 71 -9.85 2.60 0.13
N LEU A 72 -10.55 1.98 1.08
CA LEU A 72 -10.98 0.60 0.98
C LEU A 72 -12.42 0.51 0.45
N ARG A 73 -12.63 -0.28 -0.59
CA ARG A 73 -13.95 -0.58 -1.15
C ARG A 73 -14.12 -2.08 -1.27
N GLU A 74 -15.20 -2.62 -0.73
CA GLU A 74 -15.50 -4.06 -0.80
C GLU A 74 -16.81 -4.28 -1.57
N ASN A 75 -16.82 -5.30 -2.43
CA ASN A 75 -17.98 -5.67 -3.22
C ASN A 75 -18.32 -7.16 -3.06
N GLY A 76 -18.19 -7.68 -1.83
CA GLY A 76 -18.55 -9.04 -1.40
C GLY A 76 -17.68 -10.18 -1.94
N THR A 77 -17.15 -10.05 -3.15
CA THR A 77 -16.25 -11.02 -3.80
C THR A 77 -14.88 -10.43 -4.13
N HIS A 78 -14.77 -9.11 -4.13
CA HIS A 78 -13.55 -8.38 -4.43
C HIS A 78 -13.39 -7.24 -3.44
N SER A 79 -12.14 -6.97 -3.08
CA SER A 79 -11.76 -5.77 -2.35
C SER A 79 -10.82 -4.94 -3.21
N VAL A 80 -11.04 -3.64 -3.23
CA VAL A 80 -10.27 -2.65 -3.96
C VAL A 80 -9.69 -1.67 -2.96
N ILE A 81 -8.38 -1.48 -3.01
CA ILE A 81 -7.65 -0.59 -2.12
C ILE A 81 -6.97 0.46 -3.01
N LEU A 82 -7.31 1.72 -2.81
CA LEU A 82 -6.60 2.84 -3.44
C LEU A 82 -5.58 3.37 -2.44
N ILE A 83 -4.34 3.43 -2.89
CA ILE A 83 -3.16 3.80 -2.12
C ILE A 83 -2.56 5.04 -2.78
N PRO A 84 -2.60 6.21 -2.13
CA PRO A 84 -2.01 7.43 -2.67
C PRO A 84 -0.52 7.26 -3.01
N HIS A 85 -0.04 7.98 -4.02
CA HIS A 85 1.37 7.95 -4.42
C HIS A 85 2.32 8.31 -3.27
N ASP A 86 1.90 9.18 -2.35
CA ASP A 86 2.66 9.64 -1.18
C ASP A 86 2.32 8.85 0.11
N ALA A 87 1.64 7.71 -0.02
CA ALA A 87 1.29 6.84 1.08
C ALA A 87 2.50 6.47 1.96
N THR A 88 2.27 6.48 3.28
CA THR A 88 3.20 5.87 4.23
C THR A 88 3.39 4.39 3.88
N GLY A 89 4.63 3.91 3.83
CA GLY A 89 4.95 2.54 3.40
C GLY A 89 5.25 2.39 1.90
N ALA A 90 5.08 3.45 1.10
CA ALA A 90 5.65 3.51 -0.24
C ALA A 90 7.18 3.65 -0.17
N VAL A 91 7.89 2.83 -0.93
CA VAL A 91 9.35 2.87 -1.05
C VAL A 91 9.72 3.70 -2.27
N LEU A 92 10.42 4.80 -2.04
CA LEU A 92 10.93 5.63 -3.13
C LEU A 92 12.09 4.92 -3.84
N GLU A 93 11.88 4.54 -5.11
CA GLU A 93 12.91 3.91 -5.94
C GLU A 93 13.74 4.96 -6.71
N ALA A 94 13.08 5.97 -7.28
CA ALA A 94 13.76 7.01 -8.05
C ALA A 94 12.94 8.31 -8.15
N ILE A 95 13.65 9.44 -8.29
CA ILE A 95 13.07 10.72 -8.71
C ILE A 95 13.84 11.18 -9.94
N ASN A 96 13.16 11.48 -11.03
CA ASN A 96 13.77 12.05 -12.23
C ASN A 96 12.80 13.01 -12.94
N ASN A 97 13.21 13.54 -14.09
CA ASN A 97 12.42 14.47 -14.89
C ASN A 97 11.11 13.87 -15.44
N GLN A 98 10.95 12.55 -15.38
CA GLN A 98 9.76 11.83 -15.82
C GLN A 98 8.77 11.59 -14.67
N GLY A 99 9.18 11.77 -13.42
CA GLY A 99 8.29 11.57 -12.29
C GLY A 99 8.96 11.02 -11.03
N LEU A 100 8.09 10.66 -10.10
CA LEU A 100 8.37 9.98 -8.84
C LEU A 100 8.08 8.50 -9.06
N ARG A 101 9.09 7.65 -8.90
CA ARG A 101 8.92 6.21 -9.00
C ARG A 101 8.88 5.61 -7.60
N ASN A 102 7.71 5.12 -7.21
CA ASN A 102 7.47 4.49 -5.92
C ASN A 102 7.12 3.02 -6.09
N ARG A 103 7.64 2.18 -5.20
CA ARG A 103 7.29 0.77 -5.06
C ARG A 103 6.43 0.57 -3.83
N PHE A 104 5.35 -0.16 -4.00
CA PHE A 104 4.46 -0.56 -2.92
C PHE A 104 4.68 -2.06 -2.68
N ASP A 105 5.09 -2.40 -1.45
CA ASP A 105 5.26 -3.78 -1.02
C ASP A 105 4.03 -4.22 -0.24
N ILE A 106 3.33 -5.24 -0.74
CA ILE A 106 2.08 -5.72 -0.17
C ILE A 106 2.25 -7.18 0.26
N GLN A 107 1.91 -7.45 1.52
CA GLN A 107 1.95 -8.78 2.08
C GLN A 107 0.58 -9.20 2.57
N PHE A 108 0.16 -10.40 2.21
CA PHE A 108 -0.98 -11.07 2.84
C PHE A 108 -0.44 -12.08 3.83
N ARG A 109 -0.80 -11.92 5.10
CA ARG A 109 -0.32 -12.78 6.20
C ARG A 109 -1.45 -13.61 6.77
N ASP A 110 -1.16 -14.83 7.21
CA ASP A 110 -2.14 -15.68 7.90
C ASP A 110 -2.68 -14.98 9.15
N ASN A 111 -3.98 -15.03 9.39
CA ASN A 111 -4.59 -14.29 10.50
C ASN A 111 -4.32 -14.87 11.90
N LYS A 112 -3.69 -16.05 12.01
CA LYS A 112 -3.30 -16.68 13.27
C LYS A 112 -1.80 -16.69 13.49
N ALA A 113 -1.04 -17.24 12.54
CA ALA A 113 0.40 -17.38 12.63
C ALA A 113 1.15 -16.11 12.19
N LEU A 114 0.48 -15.23 11.44
CA LEU A 114 1.08 -14.06 10.78
C LEU A 114 2.19 -14.40 9.78
N ASP A 115 2.26 -15.66 9.36
CA ASP A 115 3.16 -16.12 8.29
C ASP A 115 2.78 -15.46 6.97
N VAL A 116 3.79 -15.08 6.18
CA VAL A 116 3.57 -14.47 4.87
C VAL A 116 3.08 -15.54 3.89
N LEU A 117 1.84 -15.37 3.41
CA LEU A 117 1.17 -16.26 2.47
C LEU A 117 1.42 -15.82 1.02
N VAL A 118 1.30 -14.51 0.77
CA VAL A 118 1.50 -13.91 -0.55
C VAL A 118 2.26 -12.60 -0.36
N ASN A 119 3.21 -12.32 -1.25
CA ASN A 119 3.94 -11.07 -1.31
C ASN A 119 3.98 -10.56 -2.75
N ILE A 120 3.60 -9.30 -2.94
CA ILE A 120 3.54 -8.64 -4.25
C ILE A 120 4.21 -7.28 -4.12
N SER A 121 4.99 -6.91 -5.12
CA SER A 121 5.57 -5.57 -5.23
C SER A 121 5.09 -4.92 -6.52
N VAL A 122 4.62 -3.68 -6.41
CA VAL A 122 4.11 -2.91 -7.55
C VAL A 122 4.89 -1.60 -7.62
N SER A 123 5.63 -1.38 -8.70
CA SER A 123 6.30 -0.10 -8.95
C SER A 123 5.43 0.77 -9.86
N CYS A 124 5.14 1.99 -9.41
CA CYS A 124 4.40 3.01 -10.13
C CYS A 124 5.29 4.21 -10.41
N SER A 125 5.10 4.84 -11.57
CA SER A 125 5.72 6.14 -11.87
C SER A 125 4.63 7.19 -11.94
N PHE A 126 4.69 8.17 -11.04
CA PHE A 126 3.72 9.24 -10.93
C PHE A 126 4.32 10.53 -11.47
N SER A 127 3.56 11.22 -12.32
CA SER A 127 3.96 12.53 -12.84
C SER A 127 3.93 13.54 -11.71
N VAL A 128 5.11 14.00 -11.29
CA VAL A 128 5.24 15.08 -10.31
C VAL A 128 5.23 16.42 -11.04
N THR A 129 4.12 16.71 -11.72
CA THR A 129 3.83 18.03 -12.32
C THR A 129 3.81 19.13 -11.25
N SER A 130 3.77 18.76 -9.96
CA SER A 130 3.72 19.60 -8.77
C SER A 130 5.07 19.86 -8.08
N LEU A 131 6.17 19.21 -8.49
CA LEU A 131 7.50 19.53 -7.94
C LEU A 131 8.08 20.80 -8.58
N LEU A 132 7.65 21.16 -9.79
CA LEU A 132 8.03 22.41 -10.44
C LEU A 132 6.81 22.99 -11.16
N THR A 133 6.32 24.13 -10.67
CA THR A 133 5.18 24.85 -11.23
C THR A 133 5.62 26.23 -11.68
N CYS A 134 5.47 26.50 -12.98
CA CYS A 134 5.70 27.83 -13.55
C CYS A 134 4.36 28.55 -13.73
N PHE A 135 4.21 29.71 -13.11
CA PHE A 135 3.03 30.55 -13.25
C PHE A 135 3.25 31.60 -14.35
N PRO A 136 2.19 32.00 -15.09
CA PRO A 136 2.27 33.03 -16.13
C PRO A 136 2.74 34.40 -15.61
N ASN A 137 2.61 34.64 -14.30
CA ASN A 137 3.07 35.86 -13.65
C ASN A 137 4.57 35.85 -13.29
N GLY A 138 5.36 34.96 -13.92
CA GLY A 138 6.79 34.84 -13.71
C GLY A 138 7.19 34.09 -12.44
N ARG A 139 6.25 33.65 -11.60
CA ARG A 139 6.61 32.87 -10.39
C ARG A 139 6.94 31.42 -10.74
N ILE A 140 8.01 30.91 -10.16
CA ILE A 140 8.42 29.50 -10.24
C ILE A 140 8.38 28.93 -8.82
N VAL A 141 7.54 27.93 -8.60
CA VAL A 141 7.47 27.20 -7.33
C VAL A 141 8.12 25.84 -7.51
N ILE A 142 9.10 25.54 -6.67
CA ILE A 142 9.82 24.26 -6.67
C ILE A 142 9.60 23.58 -5.33
N THR A 143 9.03 22.38 -5.34
CA THR A 143 8.95 21.53 -4.15
C THR A 143 10.07 20.50 -4.23
N ALA A 144 10.97 20.50 -3.25
CA ALA A 144 12.02 19.50 -3.08
C ALA A 144 11.59 18.48 -2.02
N LEU A 145 11.78 17.19 -2.29
CA LEU A 145 11.54 16.13 -1.32
C LEU A 145 12.80 15.89 -0.47
N LYS A 146 12.62 15.77 0.85
CA LYS A 146 13.70 15.49 1.80
C LYS A 146 13.94 13.98 1.86
N LEU A 147 14.76 13.50 0.94
CA LEU A 147 15.02 12.07 0.79
C LEU A 147 15.63 11.42 2.05
N GLU A 148 16.45 12.19 2.77
CA GLU A 148 17.04 11.81 4.05
C GLU A 148 15.98 11.43 5.10
N ALA A 149 14.94 12.26 5.25
CA ALA A 149 13.81 11.98 6.13
C ALA A 149 12.96 10.79 5.63
N LEU A 150 12.79 10.65 4.31
CA LEU A 150 12.02 9.54 3.71
C LEU A 150 12.73 8.18 3.82
N LEU A 151 14.06 8.16 3.78
CA LEU A 151 14.87 6.94 3.85
C LEU A 151 15.42 6.66 5.26
N GLY A 152 15.15 7.52 6.24
CA GLY A 152 15.70 7.41 7.60
C GLY A 152 17.22 7.56 7.65
N VAL A 153 17.81 8.28 6.69
CA VAL A 153 19.26 8.51 6.60
C VAL A 153 19.54 9.92 7.09
N ASP A 154 20.41 10.04 8.11
CA ASP A 154 20.78 11.33 8.68
C ASP A 154 21.83 12.03 7.79
N GLY A 155 21.35 12.71 6.77
CA GLY A 155 22.15 13.58 5.93
C GLY A 155 21.70 15.04 6.08
N LYS A 156 22.58 15.97 5.70
CA LYS A 156 22.23 17.38 5.60
C LYS A 156 22.24 17.77 4.14
N MET A 157 21.14 17.57 3.43
CA MET A 157 20.89 18.19 2.13
C MET A 157 20.81 19.71 2.33
N MET A 158 21.92 20.41 2.02
CA MET A 158 21.96 21.86 1.98
C MET A 158 21.99 22.33 0.54
N LEU A 159 21.17 23.35 0.22
CA LEU A 159 21.29 24.04 -1.04
C LEU A 159 22.68 24.67 -1.17
N ARG A 160 23.19 24.71 -2.41
CA ARG A 160 24.49 25.31 -2.72
C ARG A 160 24.53 26.79 -2.33
N ASP A 161 23.42 27.49 -2.54
CA ASP A 161 23.21 28.83 -2.01
C ASP A 161 22.53 28.75 -0.64
N LYS A 162 23.23 29.19 0.40
CA LYS A 162 22.73 29.20 1.78
C LYS A 162 21.76 30.36 2.07
N ALA A 163 21.71 31.38 1.22
CA ALA A 163 20.73 32.46 1.31
C ALA A 163 19.36 32.00 0.78
N CYS A 164 19.34 31.01 -0.12
CA CYS A 164 18.13 30.40 -0.62
C CYS A 164 17.47 29.56 0.49
N LYS A 165 16.43 30.11 1.10
CA LYS A 165 15.66 29.46 2.16
C LYS A 165 14.30 29.01 1.62
N PRO A 166 13.79 27.86 2.07
CA PRO A 166 12.45 27.43 1.69
C PRO A 166 11.41 28.40 2.26
N LYS A 167 10.37 28.67 1.47
CA LYS A 167 9.19 29.41 1.89
C LYS A 167 8.36 28.59 2.88
N GLU A 168 8.32 27.27 2.67
CA GLU A 168 7.67 26.32 3.57
C GLU A 168 8.52 25.04 3.66
N SER A 169 8.59 24.42 4.84
CA SER A 169 9.37 23.21 5.05
C SER A 169 8.67 22.31 6.05
N THR A 170 8.35 21.09 5.64
CA THR A 170 7.83 20.02 6.49
C THR A 170 8.90 18.96 6.74
N GLU A 171 8.53 17.86 7.41
CA GLU A 171 9.43 16.72 7.63
C GLU A 171 9.92 16.09 6.31
N PHE A 172 9.03 15.95 5.32
CA PHE A 172 9.30 15.21 4.09
C PHE A 172 9.53 16.08 2.84
N LYS A 173 9.23 17.38 2.90
CA LYS A 173 9.37 18.29 1.75
C LYS A 173 9.77 19.71 2.13
N ALA A 174 10.30 20.45 1.17
CA ALA A 174 10.61 21.87 1.28
C ALA A 174 10.19 22.59 0.00
N THR A 175 9.39 23.63 0.13
CA THR A 175 8.87 24.43 -0.99
C THR A 175 9.66 25.72 -1.10
N PHE A 176 10.15 26.00 -2.31
CA PHE A 176 10.88 27.20 -2.69
C PHE A 176 10.06 27.99 -3.71
N GLU A 177 10.12 29.31 -3.64
CA GLU A 177 9.45 30.19 -4.58
C GLU A 177 10.45 31.20 -5.11
N PHE A 178 10.52 31.31 -6.43
CA PHE A 178 11.41 32.20 -7.16
C PHE A 178 10.59 33.08 -8.09
N SER A 179 11.06 34.31 -8.35
CA SER A 179 10.56 35.11 -9.46
C SER A 179 11.51 34.91 -10.65
N ALA A 180 10.95 34.66 -11.82
CA ALA A 180 11.65 34.66 -13.11
C ALA A 180 11.83 36.10 -13.64
N ASP A 181 12.08 37.05 -12.75
CA ASP A 181 12.50 38.39 -13.14
C ASP A 181 13.98 38.33 -13.50
N THR A 182 14.29 38.85 -14.69
CA THR A 182 15.62 38.81 -15.32
C THR A 182 16.55 39.84 -14.72
#